data_AF-A0A1Q6PTI7-F1
#
_entry.id   AF-A0A1Q6PTI7-F1
#
_cell.length_a   1.000
_cell.length_b   1.000
_cell.length_c   1.000
_cell.angle_alpha   90.00
_cell.angle_beta   90.00
_cell.angle_gamma   90.00
#
_symmetry.space_group_name_H-M   'P 1'
#
loop_
_entity.id
_entity.type
_entity.pdbx_description
1 polymer ?
#
loop_
_entity_poly.entity_id
_entity_poly.type
_entity_poly.pdbx_seq_one_letter_code
_entity_poly.pdbx_strand_id
1 'polypeptide(L)'
;MDEATGNPANRAGQAVREGIGMAATGRVGPGKDDEDGQVYSFNVVFAHGTFDEDGRIVSMAVDQLEVATPNYSGASMPQFSGFPGQGGYSLWDDNTGKVVGYTEDSEDNYMQEIAAWTSKRARGEDYQLTSGSWREQMDAYQNMMVGMTVDEVETWFGRYFSAENGRPLTENSSSDADRARWEAFSDDDRARAADIVSGATMSLRDAHGDILTAIRRAWEDAQKGE
;
A
#
# COMPACT_ATOMS: atom_id res chain seq x y z
N MET A 1 6.07 -9.86 43.03
CA MET A 1 5.31 -8.69 42.53
C MET A 1 5.83 -8.45 41.14
N ASP A 2 4.92 -8.51 40.18
CA ASP A 2 5.16 -8.67 38.74
C ASP A 2 6.15 -7.67 38.13
N GLU A 3 7.10 -8.19 37.36
CA GLU A 3 7.88 -7.46 36.34
C GLU A 3 7.15 -7.39 34.98
N ALA A 4 5.85 -7.72 34.96
CA ALA A 4 5.04 -7.85 33.74
C ALA A 4 4.07 -6.68 33.50
N THR A 5 4.44 -5.45 33.87
CA THR A 5 3.70 -4.25 33.44
C THR A 5 4.65 -3.20 32.90
N GLY A 6 4.86 -3.26 31.58
CA GLY A 6 5.58 -2.25 30.83
C GLY A 6 4.97 -0.87 31.06
N ASN A 7 5.66 -0.06 31.85
CA ASN A 7 5.30 1.33 32.09
C ASN A 7 5.64 2.14 30.82
N PRO A 8 4.65 2.70 30.10
CA PRO A 8 4.90 3.49 28.89
C PRO A 8 5.74 4.74 29.15
N ALA A 9 5.85 5.20 30.40
CA ALA A 9 6.70 6.34 30.78
C ALA A 9 8.22 6.04 30.70
N ASN A 10 8.63 4.76 30.63
CA ASN A 10 10.05 4.39 30.50
C ASN A 10 10.57 4.39 29.05
N ARG A 11 9.74 4.65 28.03
CA ARG A 11 10.20 4.81 26.64
C ARG A 11 10.69 6.22 26.31
N ALA A 12 10.52 7.18 27.22
CA ALA A 12 10.82 8.60 26.98
C ALA A 12 12.33 8.95 26.95
N GLY A 13 13.21 7.98 26.75
CA GLY A 13 14.67 8.19 26.75
C GLY A 13 15.50 7.15 26.00
N GLN A 14 14.89 6.26 25.20
CA GLN A 14 15.68 5.39 24.30
C GLN A 14 16.12 6.21 23.09
N ALA A 15 17.37 6.04 22.66
CA ALA A 15 17.81 6.62 21.39
C ALA A 15 16.95 6.01 20.27
N VAL A 16 16.18 6.85 19.60
CA VAL A 16 15.34 6.43 18.47
C VAL A 16 15.99 6.86 17.17
N ARG A 17 15.90 6.00 16.16
CA ARG A 17 16.31 6.31 14.79
C ARG A 17 15.07 6.56 13.95
N GLU A 18 15.14 7.54 13.08
CA GLU A 18 14.06 7.85 12.14
C GLU A 18 14.58 7.71 10.72
N GLY A 19 13.73 7.20 9.84
CA GLY A 19 14.07 7.08 8.43
C GLY A 19 12.86 7.10 7.54
N ILE A 20 13.07 7.53 6.31
CA ILE A 20 12.04 7.64 5.28
C ILE A 20 12.38 6.70 4.13
N GLY A 21 11.39 5.93 3.70
CA GLY A 21 11.48 5.04 2.56
C GLY A 21 10.47 5.38 1.49
N MET A 22 10.85 5.16 0.25
CA MET A 22 10.00 5.34 -0.93
C MET A 22 10.12 4.11 -1.82
N ALA A 23 9.02 3.58 -2.33
CA ALA A 23 9.01 2.55 -3.36
C ALA A 23 8.07 2.94 -4.50
N ALA A 24 8.55 2.83 -5.74
CA ALA A 24 7.76 3.16 -6.93
C ALA A 24 7.51 1.91 -7.77
N THR A 25 6.28 1.76 -8.27
CA THR A 25 5.88 0.67 -9.17
C THR A 25 5.07 1.24 -10.34
N GLY A 26 5.28 0.69 -11.53
CA GLY A 26 4.43 0.94 -12.69
C GLY A 26 3.47 -0.23 -12.90
N ARG A 27 2.28 0.05 -13.46
CA ARG A 27 1.25 -0.95 -13.70
C ARG A 27 0.61 -0.75 -15.07
N VAL A 28 0.52 -1.84 -15.81
CA VAL A 28 -0.34 -1.97 -16.99
C VAL A 28 -1.64 -2.61 -16.51
N GLY A 29 -2.75 -1.88 -16.58
CA GLY A 29 -4.05 -2.35 -16.11
C GLY A 29 -4.58 -3.53 -16.93
N PRO A 30 -5.45 -4.38 -16.34
CA PRO A 30 -6.06 -5.48 -17.07
C PRO A 30 -7.09 -4.93 -18.05
N GLY A 31 -6.73 -4.87 -19.33
CA GLY A 31 -7.63 -4.46 -20.41
C GLY A 31 -7.35 -3.07 -20.98
N LYS A 32 -8.28 -2.66 -21.84
CA LYS A 32 -8.25 -1.42 -22.63
C LYS A 32 -9.65 -0.79 -22.59
N ASP A 33 -9.73 0.49 -22.92
CA ASP A 33 -11.01 1.15 -23.19
C ASP A 33 -11.62 0.68 -24.53
N ASP A 34 -12.81 1.17 -24.86
CA ASP A 34 -13.55 0.77 -26.07
C ASP A 34 -12.98 1.38 -27.38
N GLU A 35 -11.92 2.17 -27.29
CA GLU A 35 -11.13 2.69 -28.41
C GLU A 35 -9.73 2.07 -28.49
N ASP A 36 -9.52 0.91 -27.85
CA ASP A 36 -8.25 0.17 -27.79
C ASP A 36 -7.12 0.87 -26.99
N GLY A 37 -7.44 1.93 -26.25
CA GLY A 37 -6.56 2.67 -25.36
C GLY A 37 -6.21 1.87 -24.11
N GLN A 38 -4.92 1.71 -23.84
CA GLN A 38 -4.46 1.00 -22.64
C GLN A 38 -4.69 1.84 -21.38
N VAL A 39 -4.91 1.16 -20.25
CA VAL A 39 -4.95 1.81 -18.91
C VAL A 39 -3.60 1.62 -18.24
N TYR A 40 -3.00 2.72 -17.77
CA TYR A 40 -1.75 2.70 -17.01
C TYR A 40 -1.94 3.33 -15.64
N SER A 41 -1.14 2.89 -14.66
CA SER A 41 -0.95 3.63 -13.42
C SER A 41 0.48 3.53 -12.93
N PHE A 42 0.88 4.49 -12.10
CA PHE A 42 2.07 4.37 -11.27
C PHE A 42 1.68 4.58 -9.81
N ASN A 43 2.44 3.93 -8.94
CA ASN A 43 2.25 3.99 -7.50
C ASN A 43 3.55 4.42 -6.85
N VAL A 44 3.45 5.31 -5.88
CA VAL A 44 4.55 5.70 -5.01
C VAL A 44 4.13 5.47 -3.57
N VAL A 45 4.74 4.48 -2.92
CA VAL A 45 4.56 4.22 -1.50
C VAL A 45 5.62 5.00 -0.73
N PHE A 46 5.21 5.65 0.34
CA PHE A 46 6.06 6.33 1.31
C PHE A 46 5.92 5.62 2.66
N ALA A 47 7.03 5.42 3.36
CA ALA A 47 7.05 4.90 4.72
C ALA A 47 7.94 5.79 5.59
N HIS A 48 7.44 6.16 6.76
CA HIS A 48 8.22 6.79 7.81
C HIS A 48 8.22 5.86 9.02
N GLY A 49 9.41 5.46 9.48
CA GLY A 49 9.59 4.59 10.62
C GLY A 49 10.38 5.25 11.74
N THR A 50 9.95 5.03 12.97
CA THR A 50 10.75 5.26 14.18
C THR A 50 11.18 3.90 14.71
N PHE A 51 12.47 3.74 14.98
CA PHE A 51 13.08 2.47 15.41
C PHE A 51 13.81 2.65 16.73
N ASP A 52 13.83 1.62 17.58
CA ASP A 52 14.66 1.59 18.78
C ASP A 52 16.11 1.17 18.47
N GLU A 53 16.94 1.10 19.51
CA GLU A 53 18.36 0.75 19.40
C GLU A 53 18.62 -0.66 18.84
N ASP A 54 17.66 -1.58 19.02
CA ASP A 54 17.70 -2.94 18.50
C ASP A 54 17.11 -3.04 17.07
N GLY A 55 16.69 -1.91 16.48
CA GLY A 55 16.08 -1.85 15.16
C GLY A 55 14.63 -2.33 15.13
N ARG A 56 13.94 -2.37 16.27
CA ARG A 56 12.51 -2.70 16.34
C ARG A 56 11.67 -1.46 16.05
N ILE A 57 10.55 -1.67 15.37
CA ILE A 57 9.60 -0.62 15.00
C ILE A 57 8.91 -0.11 16.26
N VAL A 58 9.17 1.15 16.62
CA VAL A 58 8.44 1.89 17.66
C VAL A 58 7.15 2.46 17.08
N SER A 59 7.24 3.03 15.87
CA SER A 59 6.09 3.51 15.11
C SER A 59 6.34 3.40 13.61
N MET A 60 5.27 3.28 12.83
CA MET A 60 5.32 3.22 11.37
C MET A 60 4.14 4.00 10.79
N ALA A 61 4.42 4.83 9.79
CA ALA A 61 3.42 5.54 9.01
C ALA A 61 3.69 5.31 7.51
N VAL A 62 2.80 4.56 6.87
CA VAL A 62 2.86 4.24 5.44
C VAL A 62 1.74 4.94 4.71
N ASP A 63 2.04 5.65 3.63
CA ASP A 63 1.03 6.22 2.72
C ASP A 63 1.39 5.87 1.28
N GLN A 64 0.45 6.06 0.36
CA GLN A 64 0.67 5.78 -1.04
C GLN A 64 -0.03 6.79 -1.93
N LEU A 65 0.65 7.26 -2.96
CA LEU A 65 0.04 7.93 -4.10
C LEU A 65 -0.15 6.91 -5.23
N GLU A 66 -1.35 6.84 -5.79
CA GLU A 66 -1.64 6.12 -7.03
C GLU A 66 -2.18 7.12 -8.04
N VAL A 67 -1.58 7.17 -9.21
CA VAL A 67 -1.99 8.04 -10.32
C VAL A 67 -2.20 7.17 -11.54
N ALA A 68 -3.35 7.34 -12.20
CA ALA A 68 -3.73 6.57 -13.36
C ALA A 68 -3.98 7.45 -14.58
N THR A 69 -4.07 6.83 -15.75
CA THR A 69 -4.53 7.52 -16.95
C THR A 69 -6.02 7.89 -16.84
N PRO A 70 -6.50 8.97 -17.49
CA PRO A 70 -7.89 9.43 -17.38
C PRO A 70 -8.99 8.43 -17.81
N ASN A 71 -8.63 7.40 -18.58
CA ASN A 71 -9.54 6.30 -18.93
C ASN A 71 -9.64 5.23 -17.83
N TYR A 72 -9.06 5.46 -16.66
CA TYR A 72 -9.22 4.61 -15.48
C TYR A 72 -10.56 4.90 -14.79
N SER A 73 -11.33 3.84 -14.48
CA SER A 73 -12.61 3.90 -13.76
C SER A 73 -12.47 4.39 -12.31
N GLY A 74 -13.33 5.31 -11.88
CA GLY A 74 -13.39 5.75 -10.47
C GLY A 74 -13.20 7.26 -10.28
N ALA A 75 -14.27 7.91 -9.84
CA ALA A 75 -14.37 9.37 -9.74
C ALA A 75 -13.35 10.08 -8.81
N SER A 76 -12.71 9.35 -7.88
CA SER A 76 -11.72 9.90 -6.92
C SER A 76 -10.29 9.47 -7.22
N MET A 77 -10.02 8.90 -8.39
CA MET A 77 -8.68 8.50 -8.78
C MET A 77 -7.87 9.72 -9.22
N PRO A 78 -6.67 9.97 -8.63
CA PRO A 78 -5.74 10.94 -9.20
C PRO A 78 -5.39 10.55 -10.64
N GLN A 79 -5.51 11.51 -11.56
CA GLN A 79 -5.30 11.28 -12.99
C GLN A 79 -4.09 12.03 -13.52
N PHE A 80 -3.49 11.51 -14.57
CA PHE A 80 -2.44 12.19 -15.33
C PHE A 80 -2.60 11.92 -16.82
N SER A 81 -2.94 12.97 -17.57
CA SER A 81 -3.14 12.92 -19.01
C SER A 81 -1.84 12.83 -19.79
N GLY A 82 -0.75 13.38 -19.25
CA GLY A 82 0.53 13.53 -19.94
C GLY A 82 1.09 14.94 -19.81
N PHE A 83 2.25 15.18 -20.42
CA PHE A 83 2.80 16.53 -20.49
C PHE A 83 2.16 17.34 -21.64
N PRO A 84 2.04 18.67 -21.51
CA PRO A 84 1.51 19.51 -22.57
C PRO A 84 2.23 19.31 -23.92
N GLY A 85 1.44 19.25 -25.00
CA GLY A 85 1.90 19.00 -26.37
C GLY A 85 1.94 17.51 -26.76
N GLN A 86 1.47 16.60 -25.90
CA GLN A 86 1.39 15.17 -26.17
C GLN A 86 0.00 14.70 -26.64
N GLY A 87 -0.96 15.63 -26.76
CA GLY A 87 -2.37 15.32 -26.94
C GLY A 87 -3.07 14.99 -25.62
N GLY A 88 -4.40 15.07 -25.64
CA GLY A 88 -5.23 14.63 -24.52
C GLY A 88 -5.31 13.11 -24.40
N TYR A 89 -5.84 12.64 -23.28
CA TYR A 89 -6.08 11.22 -23.00
C TYR A 89 -7.57 10.92 -23.00
N SER A 90 -7.97 9.71 -23.41
CA SER A 90 -9.38 9.29 -23.40
C SER A 90 -9.99 9.40 -21.99
N LEU A 91 -11.22 9.90 -21.92
CA LEU A 91 -12.03 10.02 -20.71
C LEU A 91 -13.06 8.90 -20.66
N TRP A 92 -13.05 8.13 -19.58
CA TRP A 92 -13.96 7.00 -19.38
C TRP A 92 -15.18 7.37 -18.54
N ASP A 93 -16.36 6.94 -18.96
CA ASP A 93 -17.60 7.03 -18.17
C ASP A 93 -18.06 5.64 -17.74
N ASP A 94 -18.02 5.38 -16.43
CA ASP A 94 -18.43 4.11 -15.83
C ASP A 94 -19.91 3.78 -16.06
N ASN A 95 -20.77 4.78 -16.28
CA ASN A 95 -22.21 4.55 -16.49
C ASN A 95 -22.51 4.02 -17.89
N THR A 96 -21.78 4.52 -18.89
CA THR A 96 -21.95 4.11 -20.29
C THR A 96 -20.99 3.01 -20.69
N GLY A 97 -19.89 2.83 -19.93
CA GLY A 97 -18.83 1.87 -20.23
C GLY A 97 -18.10 2.23 -21.53
N LYS A 98 -17.88 3.52 -21.78
CA LYS A 98 -17.31 4.04 -23.02
C LYS A 98 -16.42 5.26 -22.81
N VAL A 99 -15.56 5.51 -23.78
CA VAL A 99 -14.90 6.80 -23.97
C VAL A 99 -15.94 7.85 -24.36
N VAL A 100 -15.96 8.96 -23.61
CA VAL A 100 -16.90 10.08 -23.81
C VAL A 100 -16.24 11.36 -24.30
N GLY A 101 -14.91 11.35 -24.42
CA GLY A 101 -14.13 12.49 -24.86
C GLY A 101 -12.66 12.32 -24.52
N TYR A 102 -11.94 13.43 -24.54
CA TYR A 102 -10.51 13.49 -24.26
C TYR A 102 -10.21 14.65 -23.33
N THR A 103 -9.20 14.51 -22.48
CA THR A 103 -8.71 15.61 -21.66
C THR A 103 -8.12 16.73 -22.53
N GLU A 104 -8.07 17.95 -21.98
CA GLU A 104 -7.48 19.08 -22.68
C GLU A 104 -5.95 18.98 -22.68
N ASP A 105 -5.33 19.14 -23.85
CA ASP A 105 -3.88 19.24 -23.99
C ASP A 105 -3.42 20.69 -23.73
N SER A 106 -3.35 21.08 -22.46
CA SER A 106 -2.95 22.42 -22.05
C SER A 106 -2.11 22.41 -20.77
N GLU A 107 -1.32 23.47 -20.59
CA GLU A 107 -0.58 23.70 -19.34
C GLU A 107 -1.54 23.84 -18.14
N ASP A 108 -2.71 24.45 -18.35
CA ASP A 108 -3.71 24.64 -17.30
C ASP A 108 -4.30 23.30 -16.83
N ASN A 109 -4.63 22.38 -17.73
CA ASN A 109 -5.10 21.05 -17.37
C ASN A 109 -4.01 20.26 -16.62
N TYR A 110 -2.77 20.29 -17.13
CA TYR A 110 -1.62 19.67 -16.47
C TYR A 110 -1.45 20.16 -15.01
N MET A 111 -1.52 21.47 -14.78
CA MET A 111 -1.39 22.03 -13.43
C MET A 111 -2.57 21.65 -12.53
N GLN A 112 -3.79 21.60 -13.07
CA GLN A 112 -4.98 21.20 -12.32
C GLN A 112 -4.94 19.73 -11.89
N GLU A 113 -4.55 18.82 -12.79
CA GLU A 113 -4.42 17.40 -12.46
C GLU A 113 -3.41 17.17 -11.34
N ILE A 114 -2.21 17.75 -11.45
CA ILE A 114 -1.15 17.62 -10.44
C ILE A 114 -1.60 18.20 -9.09
N ALA A 115 -2.26 19.35 -9.09
CA ALA A 115 -2.76 19.98 -7.86
C ALA A 115 -3.89 19.18 -7.20
N ALA A 116 -4.62 18.36 -7.97
CA ALA A 116 -5.69 17.50 -7.47
C ALA A 116 -5.20 16.15 -6.93
N TRP A 117 -3.92 15.80 -7.12
CA TRP A 117 -3.38 14.55 -6.61
C TRP A 117 -3.47 14.46 -5.09
N THR A 118 -3.96 13.31 -4.62
CA THR A 118 -4.18 13.04 -3.21
C THR A 118 -3.76 11.61 -2.88
N SER A 119 -3.16 11.42 -1.72
CA SER A 119 -2.71 10.10 -1.29
C SER A 119 -3.87 9.21 -0.85
N LYS A 120 -3.64 7.90 -0.76
CA LYS A 120 -4.62 6.92 -0.28
C LYS A 120 -5.09 7.26 1.13
N ARG A 121 -4.21 7.69 2.04
CA ARG A 121 -4.63 8.16 3.37
C ARG A 121 -5.43 9.45 3.33
N ALA A 122 -5.03 10.41 2.50
CA ALA A 122 -5.70 11.72 2.43
C ALA A 122 -7.12 11.63 1.84
N ARG A 123 -7.41 10.62 1.02
CA ARG A 123 -8.78 10.26 0.61
C ARG A 123 -9.64 9.71 1.75
N GLY A 124 -9.03 9.35 2.89
CA GLY A 124 -9.75 9.00 4.12
C GLY A 124 -10.67 7.80 3.95
N GLU A 125 -11.88 7.93 4.52
CA GLU A 125 -12.90 6.88 4.53
C GLU A 125 -13.56 6.68 3.16
N ASP A 126 -13.37 7.59 2.20
CA ASP A 126 -13.98 7.49 0.88
C ASP A 126 -13.25 6.45 0.00
N TYR A 127 -11.98 6.15 0.28
CA TYR A 127 -11.24 5.11 -0.45
C TYR A 127 -11.40 3.74 0.21
N GLN A 128 -12.58 3.15 -0.04
CA GLN A 128 -13.02 1.86 0.48
C GLN A 128 -12.39 0.68 -0.27
N LEU A 129 -12.05 -0.36 0.49
CA LEU A 129 -11.71 -1.70 0.00
C LEU A 129 -12.74 -2.70 0.56
N THR A 130 -12.55 -3.99 0.28
CA THR A 130 -13.49 -5.05 0.70
C THR A 130 -13.71 -5.11 2.22
N SER A 131 -12.72 -4.72 3.03
CA SER A 131 -12.72 -4.87 4.48
C SER A 131 -12.54 -3.53 5.22
N GLY A 132 -13.15 -2.46 4.69
CA GLY A 132 -13.03 -1.10 5.22
C GLY A 132 -12.09 -0.22 4.38
N SER A 133 -11.84 1.00 4.83
CA SER A 133 -10.99 1.94 4.10
C SER A 133 -9.53 1.48 4.03
N TRP A 134 -8.81 1.93 3.00
CA TRP A 134 -7.37 1.68 2.91
C TRP A 134 -6.62 2.18 4.15
N ARG A 135 -7.03 3.34 4.68
CA ARG A 135 -6.45 3.94 5.89
C ARG A 135 -6.56 3.01 7.09
N GLU A 136 -7.76 2.52 7.38
CA GLU A 136 -8.02 1.62 8.51
C GLU A 136 -7.22 0.33 8.39
N GLN A 137 -7.16 -0.24 7.18
CA GLN A 137 -6.41 -1.47 6.94
C GLN A 137 -4.90 -1.27 7.08
N MET A 138 -4.34 -0.15 6.60
CA MET A 138 -2.93 0.17 6.81
C MET A 138 -2.61 0.43 8.28
N ASP A 139 -3.53 1.08 9.02
CA ASP A 139 -3.37 1.28 10.46
C ASP A 139 -3.34 -0.05 11.22
N ALA A 140 -4.18 -1.02 10.83
CA ALA A 140 -4.16 -2.36 11.40
C ALA A 140 -2.80 -3.06 11.20
N TYR A 141 -2.26 -3.05 9.97
CA TYR A 141 -0.95 -3.64 9.70
C TYR A 141 0.20 -2.91 10.42
N GLN A 142 0.21 -1.58 10.45
CA GLN A 142 1.21 -0.82 11.20
C GLN A 142 1.22 -1.19 12.68
N ASN A 143 0.03 -1.33 13.29
CA ASN A 143 -0.10 -1.74 14.69
C ASN A 143 0.43 -3.16 14.92
N MET A 144 0.18 -4.08 13.99
CA MET A 144 0.73 -5.44 14.04
C MET A 144 2.26 -5.47 13.93
N MET A 145 2.86 -4.53 13.21
CA MET A 145 4.32 -4.45 13.01
C MET A 145 5.06 -3.81 14.21
N VAL A 146 4.37 -3.10 15.12
CA VAL A 146 5.02 -2.49 16.29
C VAL A 146 5.71 -3.56 17.14
N GLY A 147 6.98 -3.31 17.46
CA GLY A 147 7.84 -4.21 18.22
C GLY A 147 8.58 -5.23 17.35
N MET A 148 8.24 -5.40 16.07
CA MET A 148 8.99 -6.24 15.14
C MET A 148 10.21 -5.49 14.60
N THR A 149 11.29 -6.20 14.28
CA THR A 149 12.31 -5.70 13.34
C THR A 149 11.77 -5.77 11.91
N VAL A 150 12.39 -5.04 10.97
CA VAL A 150 11.96 -5.15 9.56
C VAL A 150 12.18 -6.56 8.99
N ASP A 151 13.20 -7.29 9.44
CA ASP A 151 13.42 -8.68 9.06
C ASP A 151 12.29 -9.60 9.58
N GLU A 152 11.79 -9.32 10.79
CA GLU A 152 10.62 -10.00 11.35
C GLU A 152 9.34 -9.67 10.55
N VAL A 153 9.17 -8.43 10.08
CA VAL A 153 8.05 -8.04 9.18
C VAL A 153 8.09 -8.80 7.85
N GLU A 154 9.28 -8.92 7.23
CA GLU A 154 9.42 -9.69 5.99
C GLU A 154 9.19 -11.19 6.19
N THR A 155 9.63 -11.73 7.33
CA THR A 155 9.36 -13.11 7.73
C THR A 155 7.87 -13.34 7.96
N TRP A 156 7.20 -12.40 8.64
CA TRP A 156 5.75 -12.40 8.85
C TRP A 156 4.99 -12.37 7.52
N PHE A 157 5.38 -11.51 6.59
CA PHE A 157 4.84 -11.50 5.23
C PHE A 157 5.04 -12.85 4.54
N GLY A 158 6.28 -13.35 4.52
CA GLY A 158 6.65 -14.61 3.87
C GLY A 158 5.95 -15.83 4.47
N ARG A 159 5.48 -15.75 5.72
CA ARG A 159 4.68 -16.79 6.37
C ARG A 159 3.22 -16.69 5.97
N TYR A 160 2.60 -15.52 6.13
CA TYR A 160 1.14 -15.36 6.15
C TYR A 160 0.53 -14.72 4.91
N PHE A 161 1.32 -14.28 3.94
CA PHE A 161 0.82 -13.59 2.74
C PHE A 161 1.19 -14.35 1.47
N SER A 162 0.35 -14.19 0.45
CA SER A 162 0.58 -14.69 -0.90
C SER A 162 1.79 -14.02 -1.51
N ALA A 163 2.69 -14.81 -2.10
CA ALA A 163 3.79 -14.25 -2.90
C ALA A 163 3.31 -13.73 -4.26
N GLU A 164 2.14 -14.18 -4.73
CA GLU A 164 1.61 -13.83 -6.05
C GLU A 164 0.84 -12.51 -6.04
N ASN A 165 0.04 -12.27 -4.99
CA ASN A 165 -0.83 -11.10 -4.92
C ASN A 165 -0.65 -10.26 -3.64
N GLY A 166 0.23 -10.68 -2.73
CA GLY A 166 0.57 -9.95 -1.51
C GLY A 166 -0.55 -9.80 -0.48
N ARG A 167 -1.71 -10.47 -0.67
CA ARG A 167 -2.80 -10.51 0.31
C ARG A 167 -2.57 -11.58 1.37
N PRO A 168 -3.17 -11.46 2.57
CA PRO A 168 -3.14 -12.52 3.57
C PRO A 168 -3.68 -13.85 3.02
N LEU A 169 -3.05 -14.95 3.42
CA LEU A 169 -3.49 -16.29 3.13
C LEU A 169 -4.77 -16.62 3.90
N THR A 170 -5.69 -17.30 3.22
CA THR A 170 -6.95 -17.79 3.80
C THR A 170 -7.25 -19.18 3.28
N GLU A 171 -8.27 -19.83 3.85
CA GLU A 171 -8.78 -21.10 3.30
C GLU A 171 -9.29 -20.98 1.85
N ASN A 172 -9.63 -19.76 1.41
CA ASN A 172 -10.14 -19.47 0.07
C ASN A 172 -9.05 -18.93 -0.87
N SER A 173 -7.77 -19.02 -0.50
CA SER A 173 -6.67 -18.63 -1.40
C SER A 173 -6.78 -19.39 -2.73
N SER A 174 -6.62 -18.67 -3.85
CA SER A 174 -7.00 -19.20 -5.17
C SER A 174 -5.91 -20.04 -5.85
N SER A 175 -4.63 -19.74 -5.62
CA SER A 175 -3.52 -20.45 -6.27
C SER A 175 -3.17 -21.75 -5.55
N ASP A 176 -2.71 -22.74 -6.31
CA ASP A 176 -2.34 -24.06 -5.78
C ASP A 176 -1.22 -23.95 -4.73
N ALA A 177 -0.27 -23.03 -4.94
CA ALA A 177 0.83 -22.79 -4.01
C ALA A 177 0.34 -22.19 -2.69
N ASP A 178 -0.57 -21.22 -2.73
CA ASP A 178 -1.11 -20.60 -1.52
C ASP A 178 -2.04 -21.54 -0.76
N ARG A 179 -2.85 -22.36 -1.45
CA ARG A 179 -3.67 -23.41 -0.81
C ARG A 179 -2.79 -24.44 -0.09
N ALA A 180 -1.73 -24.91 -0.72
CA ALA A 180 -0.80 -25.85 -0.09
C ALA A 180 -0.14 -25.26 1.16
N ARG A 181 0.22 -23.97 1.14
CA ARG A 181 0.76 -23.25 2.31
C ARG A 181 -0.28 -23.16 3.43
N TRP A 182 -1.52 -22.81 3.11
CA TRP A 182 -2.62 -22.76 4.08
C TRP A 182 -2.92 -24.13 4.69
N GLU A 183 -2.98 -25.19 3.88
CA GLU A 183 -3.23 -26.55 4.35
C GLU A 183 -2.14 -27.04 5.32
N ALA A 184 -0.90 -26.60 5.12
CA ALA A 184 0.25 -26.90 5.98
C ALA A 184 0.33 -26.06 7.26
N PHE A 185 -0.52 -25.05 7.44
CA PHE A 185 -0.56 -24.26 8.67
C PHE A 185 -1.00 -25.09 9.87
N SER A 186 -0.33 -24.88 11.00
CA SER A 186 -0.80 -25.35 12.31
C SER A 186 -2.06 -24.60 12.75
N ASP A 187 -2.74 -25.08 13.78
CA ASP A 187 -3.89 -24.38 14.35
C ASP A 187 -3.52 -22.96 14.84
N ASP A 188 -2.31 -22.79 15.39
CA ASP A 188 -1.78 -21.49 15.82
C ASP A 188 -1.51 -20.56 14.62
N ASP A 189 -0.94 -21.08 13.53
CA ASP A 189 -0.74 -20.30 12.30
C ASP A 189 -2.09 -19.86 11.71
N ARG A 190 -3.10 -20.73 11.73
CA ARG A 190 -4.45 -20.39 11.25
C ARG A 190 -5.12 -19.33 12.12
N ALA A 191 -4.96 -19.42 13.44
CA ALA A 191 -5.45 -18.39 14.36
C ALA A 191 -4.77 -17.04 14.10
N ARG A 192 -3.45 -17.03 13.87
CA ARG A 192 -2.68 -15.83 13.52
C ARG A 192 -3.13 -15.25 12.17
N ALA A 193 -3.34 -16.08 11.16
CA ALA A 193 -3.84 -15.63 9.87
C ALA A 193 -5.25 -15.04 9.97
N ALA A 194 -6.14 -15.64 10.79
CA ALA A 194 -7.47 -15.11 11.05
C ALA A 194 -7.42 -13.74 11.74
N ASP A 195 -6.52 -13.54 12.71
CA ASP A 195 -6.30 -12.25 13.37
C ASP A 195 -5.85 -11.18 12.36
N ILE A 196 -4.89 -11.50 11.47
CA ILE A 196 -4.44 -10.62 10.38
C ILE A 196 -5.62 -10.21 9.49
N VAL A 197 -6.39 -11.19 9.01
CA VAL A 197 -7.53 -10.98 8.10
C VAL A 197 -8.65 -10.16 8.77
N SER A 198 -8.81 -10.29 10.10
CA SER A 198 -9.82 -9.52 10.84
C SER A 198 -9.52 -8.02 10.85
N GLY A 199 -8.24 -7.64 10.77
CA GLY A 199 -7.81 -6.24 10.70
C GLY A 199 -7.72 -5.70 9.28
N ALA A 200 -7.18 -6.49 8.34
CA ALA A 200 -6.95 -6.04 6.97
C ALA A 200 -6.80 -7.18 5.97
N THR A 201 -7.26 -6.93 4.74
CA THR A 201 -7.19 -7.87 3.60
C THR A 201 -6.48 -7.31 2.38
N MET A 202 -6.05 -6.05 2.43
CA MET A 202 -5.31 -5.40 1.36
C MET A 202 -3.95 -6.06 1.12
N SER A 203 -3.42 -5.88 -0.10
CA SER A 203 -2.08 -6.37 -0.42
C SER A 203 -1.01 -5.50 0.25
N LEU A 204 0.03 -6.13 0.79
CA LEU A 204 1.25 -5.43 1.22
C LEU A 204 2.29 -5.32 0.09
N ARG A 205 2.11 -6.06 -1.01
CA ARG A 205 3.04 -6.04 -2.15
C ARG A 205 2.38 -6.66 -3.39
N ASP A 206 1.99 -5.81 -4.32
CA ASP A 206 1.50 -6.21 -5.65
C ASP A 206 1.75 -5.08 -6.68
N ALA A 207 1.13 -5.19 -7.86
CA ALA A 207 1.23 -4.17 -8.90
C ALA A 207 0.59 -2.82 -8.51
N HIS A 208 -0.23 -2.78 -7.47
CA HIS A 208 -0.79 -1.55 -6.93
C HIS A 208 0.14 -0.92 -5.89
N GLY A 209 1.24 -1.54 -5.47
CA GLY A 209 2.19 -0.91 -4.56
C GLY A 209 3.12 -1.91 -3.85
N ASP A 210 4.31 -1.45 -3.49
CA ASP A 210 5.31 -2.24 -2.76
C ASP A 210 5.59 -1.61 -1.38
N ILE A 211 4.72 -1.93 -0.42
CA ILE A 211 4.80 -1.39 0.95
C ILE A 211 6.01 -1.92 1.69
N LEU A 212 6.35 -3.20 1.49
CA LEU A 212 7.50 -3.79 2.20
C LEU A 212 8.82 -3.17 1.76
N THR A 213 9.01 -2.92 0.46
CA THR A 213 10.22 -2.23 0.00
C THR A 213 10.33 -0.82 0.57
N ALA A 214 9.20 -0.10 0.71
CA ALA A 214 9.21 1.22 1.36
C ALA A 214 9.61 1.13 2.84
N ILE A 215 9.06 0.18 3.59
CA ILE A 215 9.42 -0.05 5.01
C ILE A 215 10.91 -0.42 5.14
N ARG A 216 11.41 -1.32 4.28
CA ARG A 216 12.83 -1.69 4.24
C ARG A 216 13.74 -0.50 4.00
N ARG A 217 13.40 0.36 3.04
CA ARG A 217 14.16 1.58 2.75
C ARG A 217 14.11 2.59 3.89
N ALA A 218 13.00 2.69 4.62
CA ALA A 218 12.91 3.54 5.80
C ALA A 218 13.89 3.09 6.89
N TRP A 219 14.03 1.78 7.09
CA TRP A 219 15.03 1.24 8.01
C TRP A 219 16.47 1.47 7.53
N GLU A 220 16.76 1.19 6.26
CA GLU A 220 18.08 1.46 5.66
C GLU A 220 18.48 2.93 5.77
N ASP A 221 17.50 3.84 5.65
CA ASP A 221 17.72 5.27 5.82
C ASP A 221 18.01 5.65 7.27
N ALA A 222 17.25 5.10 8.22
CA ALA A 222 17.45 5.31 9.66
C ALA A 222 18.84 4.85 10.14
N GLN A 223 19.47 3.90 9.44
CA GLN A 223 20.82 3.42 9.72
C GLN A 223 21.94 4.35 9.22
N LYS A 224 21.67 5.27 8.27
CA LYS A 224 22.70 6.19 7.73
C LYS A 224 23.08 7.32 8.69
N GLY A 225 22.32 7.50 9.77
CA GLY A 225 22.61 8.48 10.82
C GLY A 225 23.75 8.09 11.77
N GLU A 226 24.40 6.93 11.56
CA GLU A 226 25.59 6.44 12.26
C GLU A 226 26.88 6.72 11.49
#